data_AF-A0A350J5A3-F1
#
_entry.id   AF-A0A350J5A3-F1
#
_cell.length_a   1.000
_cell.length_b   1.000
_cell.length_c   1.000
_cell.angle_alpha   90.00
_cell.angle_beta   90.00
_cell.angle_gamma   90.00
#
_symmetry.space_group_name_H-M   'P 1'
#
loop_
_entity.id
_entity.type
_entity.pdbx_description
1 polymer ?
#
loop_
_entity_poly.entity_id
_entity_poly.type
_entity_poly.pdbx_seq_one_letter_code
_entity_poly.pdbx_strand_id
1 'polypeptide(L)'
;MAGVLVMRPKVLVLDEPASGLDPRGKREMRALIEELRAKGHTIIIVSHNMDEVSWICDRICCLKEGRIRALKTPEELFSDRSVTGNIGIMRPLLYEFSDRVKSKIAKRLPGIVFENTRNNIKDEAASLAGCVLRYRREHHA
;
A
#
# COMPACT_ATOMS: atom_id res chain seq x y z
N MET A 1 -22.53 6.95 4.56
CA MET A 1 -22.26 5.51 4.84
C MET A 1 -23.37 4.82 5.62
N ALA A 2 -23.73 5.26 6.84
CA ALA A 2 -24.64 4.53 7.75
C ALA A 2 -25.87 3.85 7.11
N GLY A 3 -26.69 4.57 6.35
CA GLY A 3 -27.89 3.99 5.69
C GLY A 3 -27.61 2.84 4.72
N VAL A 4 -26.43 2.79 4.10
CA VAL A 4 -26.01 1.67 3.25
C VAL A 4 -25.61 0.46 4.10
N LEU A 5 -24.93 0.69 5.23
CA LEU A 5 -24.50 -0.39 6.15
C LEU A 5 -25.68 -1.07 6.86
N VAL A 6 -26.78 -0.34 7.09
CA VAL A 6 -28.04 -0.91 7.62
C VAL A 6 -28.57 -2.06 6.74
N MET A 7 -28.37 -2.00 5.43
CA MET A 7 -28.77 -3.06 4.49
C MET A 7 -27.85 -4.30 4.52
N ARG A 8 -26.78 -4.29 5.33
CA ARG A 8 -25.77 -5.36 5.45
C ARG A 8 -25.27 -5.92 4.09
N PRO A 9 -24.85 -5.05 3.14
CA PRO A 9 -24.52 -5.49 1.78
C PRO A 9 -23.24 -6.34 1.75
N LYS A 10 -23.22 -7.43 0.99
CA LYS A 10 -22.03 -8.29 0.84
C LYS A 10 -20.85 -7.58 0.15
N VAL A 11 -21.14 -6.61 -0.70
CA VAL A 11 -20.17 -5.78 -1.42
C VAL A 11 -20.48 -4.31 -1.16
N LEU A 12 -19.46 -3.54 -0.79
CA LEU A 12 -19.54 -2.09 -0.59
C LEU A 12 -18.63 -1.41 -1.62
N VAL A 13 -19.16 -0.45 -2.37
CA VAL A 13 -18.37 0.40 -3.28
C VAL A 13 -18.24 1.78 -2.66
N LEU A 14 -17.02 2.28 -2.54
CA LEU A 14 -16.67 3.55 -1.92
C LEU A 14 -15.87 4.40 -2.92
N ASP A 15 -16.40 5.58 -3.24
CA ASP A 15 -15.71 6.58 -4.06
C ASP A 15 -15.11 7.64 -3.14
N GLU A 16 -13.79 7.82 -3.22
CA GLU A 16 -12.97 8.76 -2.43
C GLU A 16 -13.35 8.88 -0.93
N PRO A 17 -13.51 7.75 -0.18
CA PRO A 17 -14.12 7.75 1.16
C PRO A 17 -13.36 8.54 2.24
N ALA A 18 -12.09 8.85 1.99
CA ALA A 18 -11.20 9.58 2.89
C ALA A 18 -10.92 11.03 2.42
N SER A 19 -11.58 11.49 1.35
CA SER A 19 -11.45 12.85 0.84
C SER A 19 -12.11 13.87 1.78
N GLY A 20 -11.52 15.07 1.87
CA GLY A 20 -11.96 16.14 2.79
C GLY A 20 -11.75 15.85 4.28
N LEU A 21 -11.37 14.63 4.68
CA LEU A 21 -11.11 14.28 6.08
C LEU A 21 -9.73 14.74 6.55
N ASP A 22 -9.66 15.15 7.82
CA ASP A 22 -8.41 15.48 8.50
C ASP A 22 -7.57 14.21 8.83
N PRO A 23 -6.33 14.34 9.31
CA PRO A 23 -5.47 13.19 9.63
C PRO A 23 -6.02 12.26 10.73
N ARG A 24 -7.07 12.66 11.47
CA ARG A 24 -7.77 11.81 12.44
C ARG A 24 -8.92 11.06 11.76
N GLY A 25 -9.81 11.76 11.06
CA GLY A 25 -10.93 11.19 10.32
C GLY A 25 -10.49 10.16 9.28
N LYS A 26 -9.31 10.34 8.65
CA LYS A 26 -8.69 9.34 7.78
C LYS A 26 -8.37 8.02 8.50
N ARG A 27 -7.93 8.06 9.77
CA ARG A 27 -7.69 6.86 10.59
C ARG A 27 -8.99 6.21 11.04
N GLU A 28 -9.98 7.01 11.43
CA GLU A 28 -11.31 6.52 11.82
C GLU A 28 -12.01 5.83 10.63
N MET A 29 -11.89 6.40 9.42
CA MET A 29 -12.35 5.80 8.16
C MET A 29 -11.63 4.47 7.85
N ARG A 30 -10.30 4.43 7.98
CA ARG A 30 -9.48 3.22 7.79
C ARG A 30 -9.87 2.11 8.78
N ALA A 31 -10.04 2.44 10.05
CA ALA A 31 -10.47 1.51 11.08
C ALA A 31 -11.88 0.93 10.81
N LEU A 32 -12.82 1.76 10.34
CA LEU A 32 -14.15 1.31 9.91
C LEU A 32 -14.06 0.34 8.70
N ILE A 33 -13.21 0.63 7.72
CA ILE A 33 -13.00 -0.25 6.56
C ILE A 33 -12.41 -1.60 7.00
N GLU A 34 -11.46 -1.61 7.93
CA GLU A 34 -10.88 -2.83 8.51
C GLU A 34 -11.90 -3.63 9.34
N GLU A 35 -12.75 -2.95 10.13
CA GLU A 35 -13.83 -3.59 10.89
C GLU A 35 -14.87 -4.24 9.96
N LEU A 36 -15.25 -3.56 8.87
CA LEU A 36 -16.18 -4.10 7.86
C LEU A 36 -15.55 -5.27 7.10
N ARG A 37 -14.26 -5.19 6.73
CA ARG A 37 -13.51 -6.30 6.15
C ARG A 37 -13.50 -7.52 7.10
N ALA A 38 -13.24 -7.30 8.40
CA ALA A 38 -13.24 -8.38 9.40
C ALA A 38 -14.61 -9.04 9.58
N LYS A 39 -15.71 -8.30 9.33
CA LYS A 39 -17.10 -8.82 9.28
C LYS A 39 -17.45 -9.55 7.96
N GLY A 40 -16.48 -9.70 7.04
CA GLY A 40 -16.65 -10.42 5.78
C GLY A 40 -17.24 -9.59 4.63
N HIS A 41 -17.26 -8.27 4.74
CA HIS A 41 -17.66 -7.41 3.63
C HIS A 41 -16.54 -7.32 2.57
N THR A 42 -16.87 -7.53 1.30
CA THR A 42 -15.99 -7.16 0.18
C THR A 42 -16.08 -5.65 -0.03
N ILE A 43 -14.95 -4.95 -0.09
CA ILE A 43 -14.92 -3.49 -0.23
C ILE A 43 -14.12 -3.12 -1.48
N ILE A 44 -14.73 -2.33 -2.36
CA ILE A 44 -14.12 -1.75 -3.55
C ILE A 44 -13.94 -0.26 -3.27
N ILE A 45 -12.69 0.21 -3.33
CA ILE A 45 -12.35 1.63 -3.13
C ILE A 45 -11.88 2.20 -4.47
N VAL A 46 -12.50 3.29 -4.90
CA VAL A 46 -11.98 4.17 -5.94
C VAL A 46 -11.25 5.31 -5.23
N SER A 47 -9.95 5.47 -5.50
CA SER A 47 -9.20 6.65 -5.04
C SER A 47 -7.98 6.95 -5.89
N HIS A 48 -7.68 8.23 -6.08
CA HIS A 48 -6.40 8.71 -6.62
C HIS A 48 -5.27 8.77 -5.57
N ASN A 49 -5.56 8.62 -4.28
CA ASN A 49 -4.56 8.67 -3.21
C ASN A 49 -3.80 7.34 -3.07
N MET A 50 -2.62 7.28 -3.70
CA MET A 50 -1.81 6.06 -3.74
C MET A 50 -1.29 5.63 -2.36
N ASP A 51 -1.02 6.55 -1.42
CA ASP A 51 -0.59 6.19 -0.07
C ASP A 51 -1.70 5.45 0.69
N GLU A 52 -2.94 5.95 0.67
CA GLU A 52 -4.10 5.28 1.27
C GLU A 52 -4.42 3.93 0.59
N VAL A 53 -4.44 3.90 -0.74
CA VAL A 53 -4.65 2.67 -1.52
C VAL A 53 -3.57 1.62 -1.21
N SER A 54 -2.31 2.03 -0.99
CA SER A 54 -1.19 1.12 -0.71
C SER A 54 -1.27 0.42 0.66
N TRP A 55 -1.98 1.02 1.63
CA TRP A 55 -2.15 0.46 2.97
C TRP A 55 -3.47 -0.29 3.15
N ILE A 56 -4.57 0.20 2.56
CA ILE A 56 -5.91 -0.33 2.79
C ILE A 56 -6.25 -1.52 1.87
N CYS A 57 -5.76 -1.51 0.62
CA CYS A 57 -6.21 -2.46 -0.40
C CYS A 57 -5.31 -3.70 -0.49
N ASP A 58 -5.90 -4.90 -0.49
CA ASP A 58 -5.17 -6.15 -0.77
C ASP A 58 -4.72 -6.26 -2.23
N ARG A 59 -5.52 -5.68 -3.14
CA ARG A 59 -5.31 -5.68 -4.59
C ARG A 59 -5.73 -4.33 -5.17
N ILE A 60 -5.02 -3.89 -6.19
CA ILE A 60 -5.23 -2.63 -6.90
C ILE A 60 -5.54 -2.95 -8.36
N CYS A 61 -6.63 -2.38 -8.86
CA CYS A 61 -7.03 -2.46 -10.27
C CYS A 61 -6.75 -1.11 -10.94
N CYS A 62 -5.79 -1.07 -11.87
CA CYS A 62 -5.40 0.17 -12.55
C CYS A 62 -6.16 0.30 -13.87
N LEU A 63 -7.06 1.27 -13.99
CA LEU A 63 -7.76 1.57 -15.25
C LEU A 63 -7.06 2.70 -16.02
N LYS A 64 -7.03 2.58 -17.35
CA LYS A 64 -6.59 3.61 -18.29
C LYS A 64 -7.33 3.46 -19.61
N GLU A 65 -7.86 4.55 -20.16
CA GLU A 65 -8.68 4.56 -21.39
C GLU A 65 -9.81 3.50 -21.39
N GLY A 66 -10.51 3.35 -20.26
CA GLY A 66 -11.59 2.36 -20.09
C GLY A 66 -11.14 0.90 -20.00
N ARG A 67 -9.83 0.61 -19.99
CA ARG A 67 -9.27 -0.75 -19.91
C ARG A 67 -8.47 -0.95 -18.63
N ILE A 68 -8.57 -2.15 -18.05
CA ILE A 68 -7.68 -2.59 -16.97
C ILE A 68 -6.28 -2.77 -17.56
N ARG A 69 -5.29 -2.07 -17.01
CA ARG A 69 -3.87 -2.15 -17.38
C ARG A 69 -3.05 -2.98 -16.39
N ALA A 70 -3.50 -3.10 -15.15
CA ALA A 70 -2.93 -4.01 -14.14
C ALA A 70 -3.98 -4.41 -13.11
N LEU A 71 -3.86 -5.63 -12.56
CA LEU A 71 -4.59 -6.09 -11.38
C LEU A 71 -3.61 -6.86 -10.48
N LYS A 72 -3.03 -6.17 -9.50
CA LYS A 72 -1.85 -6.59 -8.72
C LYS A 72 -2.05 -6.34 -7.22
N THR A 73 -1.26 -6.97 -6.36
CA THR A 73 -1.07 -6.48 -4.98
C THR A 73 -0.35 -5.12 -4.99
N PRO A 74 -0.43 -4.30 -3.92
CA PRO A 74 0.33 -3.06 -3.83
C PRO A 74 1.84 -3.26 -3.90
N GLU A 75 2.34 -4.42 -3.46
CA GLU A 75 3.76 -4.77 -3.55
C GLU A 75 4.21 -5.01 -4.99
N GLU A 76 3.52 -5.86 -5.74
CA GLU A 76 3.81 -6.12 -7.16
C GLU A 76 3.62 -4.89 -8.05
N LEU A 77 2.83 -3.91 -7.61
CA LEU A 77 2.55 -2.67 -8.33
C LEU A 77 3.58 -1.57 -8.02
N PHE A 78 3.81 -1.28 -6.73
CA PHE A 78 4.61 -0.12 -6.31
C PHE A 78 6.10 -0.41 -6.11
N SER A 79 6.53 -1.67 -6.05
CA SER A 79 7.98 -1.99 -5.94
C SER A 79 8.76 -1.65 -7.21
N ASP A 80 8.11 -1.62 -8.38
CA ASP A 80 8.74 -1.32 -9.67
C ASP A 80 8.26 0.04 -10.23
N ARG A 81 9.21 1.00 -10.33
CA ARG A 81 8.99 2.33 -10.89
C ARG A 81 8.60 2.31 -12.38
N SER A 82 9.06 1.33 -13.14
CA SER A 82 8.74 1.19 -14.56
C SER A 82 7.27 0.79 -14.78
N VAL A 83 6.75 -0.12 -13.95
CA VAL A 83 5.35 -0.55 -13.97
C VAL A 83 4.42 0.63 -13.71
N THR A 84 4.66 1.41 -12.64
CA THR A 84 3.83 2.59 -12.34
C THR A 84 3.93 3.67 -13.42
N GLY A 85 5.13 3.90 -13.97
CA GLY A 85 5.35 4.88 -15.04
C GLY A 85 4.62 4.51 -16.34
N ASN A 86 4.69 3.25 -16.77
CA ASN A 86 4.00 2.76 -17.97
C ASN A 86 2.47 2.86 -17.85
N ILE A 87 1.94 2.57 -16.66
CA ILE A 87 0.50 2.75 -16.37
C ILE A 87 0.16 4.25 -16.34
N GLY A 88 1.02 5.08 -15.76
CA GLY A 88 0.79 6.53 -15.57
C GLY A 88 0.22 6.87 -14.19
N ILE A 89 0.57 6.07 -13.17
CA ILE A 89 0.21 6.33 -11.76
C ILE A 89 1.44 6.76 -10.96
N MET A 90 1.23 7.57 -9.93
CA MET A 90 2.26 7.88 -8.95
C MET A 90 2.55 6.67 -8.04
N ARG A 91 3.66 6.73 -7.31
CA ARG A 91 3.98 5.79 -6.23
C ARG A 91 3.71 6.45 -4.87
N PRO A 92 3.35 5.67 -3.84
CA PRO A 92 3.28 6.18 -2.47
C PRO A 92 4.63 6.75 -2.04
N LEU A 93 4.62 7.79 -1.19
CA LEU A 93 5.83 8.49 -0.75
C LEU A 93 6.81 7.54 -0.05
N LEU A 94 6.29 6.55 0.69
CA LEU A 94 7.12 5.57 1.40
C LEU A 94 7.90 4.64 0.45
N TYR A 95 7.39 4.33 -0.74
CA TYR A 95 8.12 3.54 -1.74
C TYR A 95 9.24 4.36 -2.40
N GLU A 96 8.97 5.63 -2.72
CA GLU A 96 10.00 6.56 -3.22
C GLU A 96 11.11 6.80 -2.19
N PHE A 97 10.74 6.97 -0.92
CA PHE A 97 11.68 7.14 0.19
C PHE A 97 12.50 5.86 0.44
N SER A 98 11.85 4.69 0.42
CA SER A 98 12.49 3.37 0.57
C SER A 98 13.61 3.19 -0.46
N ASP A 99 13.34 3.43 -1.75
CA ASP A 99 14.37 3.35 -2.81
C ASP A 99 15.54 4.32 -2.59
N ARG A 100 15.24 5.56 -2.18
CA ARG A 100 16.24 6.60 -1.94
C ARG A 100 17.13 6.29 -0.74
N VAL A 101 16.59 5.62 0.28
CA VAL A 101 17.33 5.11 1.44
C VAL A 101 18.15 3.87 1.06
N LYS A 102 17.53 2.87 0.42
CA LYS A 102 18.19 1.66 -0.11
C LYS A 102 19.43 2.01 -0.94
N SER A 103 19.29 2.93 -1.91
CA SER A 103 20.38 3.40 -2.77
C SER A 103 21.53 4.08 -2.01
N LYS A 104 21.24 4.81 -0.92
CA LYS A 104 22.26 5.45 -0.07
C LYS A 104 22.96 4.47 0.86
N ILE A 105 22.24 3.49 1.41
CA ILE A 105 22.81 2.51 2.34
C ILE A 105 23.64 1.46 1.59
N ALA A 106 23.18 0.92 0.46
CA ALA A 106 23.92 -0.07 -0.33
C ALA A 106 25.28 0.46 -0.80
N LYS A 107 25.40 1.76 -1.09
CA LYS A 107 26.67 2.43 -1.44
C LYS A 107 27.65 2.58 -0.27
N ARG A 108 27.20 2.38 0.98
CA ARG A 108 28.02 2.47 2.21
C ARG A 108 28.26 1.11 2.87
N LEU A 109 27.37 0.15 2.64
CA LEU A 109 27.38 -1.19 3.20
C LEU A 109 27.16 -2.21 2.08
N PRO A 110 28.21 -2.56 1.29
CA PRO A 110 28.14 -3.72 0.40
C PRO A 110 27.79 -4.98 1.21
N GLY A 111 27.00 -5.90 0.64
CA GLY A 111 26.52 -7.10 1.32
C GLY A 111 25.29 -6.91 2.22
N ILE A 112 24.72 -5.69 2.33
CA ILE A 112 23.44 -5.50 3.03
C ILE A 112 22.26 -6.05 2.21
N VAL A 113 21.35 -6.75 2.87
CA VAL A 113 20.09 -7.26 2.31
C VAL A 113 18.91 -6.48 2.90
N PHE A 114 17.95 -6.13 2.03
CA PHE A 114 16.72 -5.44 2.41
C PHE A 114 15.56 -6.44 2.30
N GLU A 115 14.94 -6.80 3.41
CA GLU A 115 13.79 -7.72 3.44
C GLU A 115 12.48 -6.95 3.54
N ASN A 116 11.46 -7.39 2.79
CA ASN A 116 10.11 -6.88 2.96
C ASN A 116 9.38 -7.66 4.07
N THR A 117 8.77 -6.92 5.01
CA THR A 117 8.13 -7.45 6.21
C THR A 117 6.66 -7.04 6.34
N ARG A 118 5.99 -6.81 5.19
CA ARG A 118 4.58 -6.38 5.08
C ARG A 118 3.62 -7.05 6.09
N ASN A 119 3.78 -8.36 6.30
CA ASN A 119 2.90 -9.17 7.15
C ASN A 119 3.44 -9.46 8.57
N ASN A 120 4.65 -9.02 8.93
CA ASN A 120 5.37 -9.52 10.12
C ASN A 120 5.78 -8.42 11.12
N ILE A 121 5.30 -7.18 10.94
CA ILE A 121 5.59 -6.05 11.82
C ILE A 121 4.28 -5.30 12.12
N LYS A 122 4.01 -5.05 13.40
CA LYS A 122 2.85 -4.26 13.89
C LYS A 122 3.00 -2.74 13.68
N ASP A 123 4.16 -2.31 13.19
CA ASP A 123 4.55 -0.92 12.98
C ASP A 123 4.26 -0.50 11.53
N GLU A 124 3.34 0.45 11.37
CA GLU A 124 2.67 0.76 10.10
C GLU A 124 3.64 1.20 9.00
N ALA A 125 4.67 1.97 9.35
CA ALA A 125 5.66 2.50 8.41
C ALA A 125 6.59 1.41 7.85
N ALA A 126 6.96 0.41 8.67
CA ALA A 126 7.87 -0.67 8.28
C ALA A 126 7.20 -1.69 7.34
N SER A 127 5.89 -1.93 7.52
CA SER A 127 5.08 -2.74 6.61
C SER A 127 4.97 -2.09 5.22
N LEU A 128 4.77 -0.77 5.15
CA LEU A 128 4.57 -0.02 3.90
C LEU A 128 5.85 0.18 3.08
N ALA A 129 6.98 0.50 3.74
CA ALA A 129 8.25 0.73 3.04
C ALA A 129 8.99 -0.57 2.66
N GLY A 130 8.54 -1.72 3.17
CA GLY A 130 9.08 -3.05 2.90
C GLY A 130 10.58 -3.15 3.15
N CYS A 131 11.00 -2.87 4.40
CA CYS A 131 12.41 -2.67 4.71
C CYS A 131 12.80 -2.98 6.18
N VAL A 132 13.06 -4.26 6.47
CA VAL A 132 14.01 -4.61 7.53
C VAL A 132 15.41 -4.70 6.93
N LEU A 133 16.38 -4.07 7.59
CA LEU A 133 17.79 -4.14 7.23
C LEU A 133 18.40 -5.40 7.84
N ARG A 134 18.81 -6.37 7.00
CA ARG A 134 19.67 -7.48 7.43
C ARG A 134 21.07 -7.30 6.86
N TYR A 135 22.03 -7.01 7.74
CA TYR A 135 23.44 -6.98 7.36
C TYR A 135 24.05 -8.37 7.59
N ARG A 136 24.46 -9.04 6.50
CA ARG A 136 25.17 -10.31 6.56
C ARG A 136 26.68 -10.03 6.52
N ARG A 137 27.39 -10.22 7.64
CA ARG A 137 28.85 -10.37 7.56
C ARG A 137 29.13 -11.70 6.89
N GLU A 138 29.81 -11.67 5.75
CA GLU A 138 30.55 -12.82 5.28
C GLU A 138 31.73 -13.02 6.23
N HIS A 139 31.72 -14.13 6.95
CA HIS A 139 32.88 -14.55 7.74
C HIS A 139 33.91 -15.10 6.76
N HIS A 140 34.90 -14.27 6.41
CA HIS A 140 36.18 -14.79 5.96
C HIS A 140 36.76 -15.65 7.09
N ALA A 141 36.99 -16.92 6.77
CA ALA A 141 37.86 -17.83 7.49
C ALA A 141 39.26 -17.81 6.86
#